data_AF-A0A556AX96-F1
#
_entry.id   AF-A0A556AX96-F1
#
_cell.length_a   1.000
_cell.length_b   1.000
_cell.length_c   1.000
_cell.angle_alpha   90.00
_cell.angle_beta   90.00
_cell.angle_gamma   90.00
#
_symmetry.space_group_name_H-M   'P 1'
#
loop_
_entity.id
_entity.type
_entity.pdbx_description
1 polymer ?
#
loop_
_entity_poly.entity_id
_entity_poly.type
_entity_poly.pdbx_seq_one_letter_code
_entity_poly.pdbx_strand_id
1 'polypeptide(L)'
;MALRYDALQDYCDDPSRTGDVQVILYAHYWKGFALAVQNGTTEYPVMDDKGQPFRFRTVEMALAELANISYLSDRIIIDRRMWWP
;
A
#
# COMPACT_ATOMS: atom_id res chain seq x y z
N MET A 1 -1.55 12.43 5.06
CA MET A 1 -2.85 12.33 4.34
C MET A 1 -3.02 10.86 3.98
N ALA A 2 -4.18 10.27 4.23
CA ALA A 2 -4.40 8.84 3.99
C ALA A 2 -5.06 8.60 2.63
N LEU A 3 -4.68 7.53 1.95
CA LEU A 3 -5.26 7.09 0.67
C LEU A 3 -6.29 5.99 0.95
N ARG A 4 -7.41 5.96 0.23
CA ARG A 4 -8.34 4.82 0.32
C ARG A 4 -7.92 3.72 -0.65
N TYR A 5 -8.14 2.47 -0.29
CA TYR A 5 -7.77 1.33 -1.13
C TYR A 5 -8.50 1.32 -2.48
N ASP A 6 -9.79 1.68 -2.50
CA ASP A 6 -10.58 1.78 -3.73
C ASP A 6 -10.07 2.87 -4.69
N ALA A 7 -9.44 3.92 -4.16
CA ALA A 7 -8.81 4.98 -4.93
C ALA A 7 -7.35 4.69 -5.30
N LEU A 8 -6.80 3.52 -4.94
CA LEU A 8 -5.37 3.22 -5.15
C LEU A 8 -5.05 3.09 -6.64
N GLN A 9 -5.93 2.46 -7.43
CA GLN A 9 -5.74 2.33 -8.88
C GLN A 9 -5.75 3.72 -9.53
N ASP A 10 -6.74 4.55 -9.23
CA ASP A 10 -6.84 5.91 -9.78
C ASP A 10 -5.66 6.78 -9.36
N TYR A 11 -5.20 6.63 -8.11
CA TYR A 11 -3.98 7.28 -7.65
C TYR A 11 -2.79 6.83 -8.49
N CYS A 12 -2.66 5.53 -8.75
CA CYS A 12 -1.60 4.95 -9.57
C CYS A 12 -1.67 5.43 -11.04
N ASP A 13 -2.86 5.65 -11.59
CA ASP A 13 -3.04 6.08 -12.98
C ASP A 13 -2.92 7.60 -13.19
N ASP A 14 -2.69 8.39 -12.13
CA ASP A 14 -2.58 9.85 -12.22
C ASP A 14 -1.42 10.28 -13.16
N PRO A 15 -1.71 10.92 -14.30
CA PRO A 15 -0.71 11.30 -15.30
C PRO A 15 0.22 12.43 -14.82
N SER A 16 -0.12 13.12 -13.72
CA SER A 16 0.76 14.12 -13.10
C SER A 16 1.88 13.49 -12.27
N ARG A 17 1.78 12.19 -11.94
CA ARG A 17 2.83 11.48 -11.21
C ARG A 17 3.97 11.08 -12.15
N THR A 18 5.18 11.15 -11.62
CA THR A 18 6.37 10.62 -12.28
C THR A 18 6.84 9.36 -11.54
N GLY A 19 6.98 8.26 -12.28
CA GLY A 19 7.48 6.99 -11.78
C GLY A 19 6.47 6.10 -11.06
N ASP A 20 6.97 4.93 -10.66
CA ASP A 20 6.19 3.89 -10.02
C ASP A 20 5.98 4.16 -8.53
N VAL A 21 4.87 3.67 -8.00
CA VAL A 21 4.51 3.80 -6.59
C VAL A 21 5.08 2.62 -5.81
N GLN A 22 5.93 2.93 -4.83
CA GLN A 22 6.56 1.93 -3.99
C GLN A 22 5.55 1.39 -2.97
N VAL A 23 5.41 0.06 -2.90
CA VAL A 23 4.57 -0.59 -1.90
C VAL A 23 5.37 -0.89 -0.64
N ILE A 24 4.78 -0.61 0.52
CA ILE A 24 5.31 -0.97 1.83
C ILE A 24 4.23 -1.76 2.58
N LEU A 25 4.59 -2.96 3.02
CA LEU A 25 3.76 -3.83 3.84
C LEU A 25 4.30 -3.85 5.27
N TYR A 26 3.58 -3.20 6.19
CA TYR A 26 3.92 -3.18 7.60
C TYR A 26 3.40 -4.44 8.29
N ALA A 27 4.32 -5.34 8.63
CA ALA A 27 4.04 -6.61 9.27
C ALA A 27 3.61 -6.42 10.73
N HIS A 28 2.44 -6.95 11.06
CA HIS A 28 1.92 -7.02 12.42
C HIS A 28 1.56 -8.47 12.76
N TYR A 29 2.22 -9.02 13.79
CA TYR A 29 2.17 -10.44 14.13
C TYR A 29 0.75 -11.03 14.20
N TRP A 30 -0.21 -10.31 14.79
CA TRP A 30 -1.61 -10.79 14.89
C TRP A 30 -2.57 -10.28 13.83
N LYS A 31 -2.19 -9.24 13.07
CA LYS A 31 -3.13 -8.48 12.22
C LYS A 31 -2.78 -8.58 10.73
N GLY A 32 -1.77 -9.36 10.36
CA GLY A 32 -1.29 -9.46 8.99
C GLY A 32 -0.43 -8.26 8.60
N PHE A 33 -0.63 -7.73 7.40
CA PHE A 33 0.24 -6.74 6.77
C PHE A 33 -0.58 -5.50 6.42
N ALA A 34 -0.30 -4.38 7.08
CA ALA A 34 -0.93 -3.11 6.73
C ALA A 34 -0.26 -2.49 5.50
N LEU A 35 -1.06 -1.97 4.59
CA LEU A 35 -0.60 -1.41 3.34
C LEU A 35 -0.31 0.09 3.49
N ALA A 36 0.87 0.50 3.04
CA ALA A 36 1.20 1.88 2.74
C ALA A 36 1.83 1.96 1.36
N VAL A 37 1.72 3.12 0.74
CA VAL A 37 2.34 3.42 -0.54
C VAL A 37 3.23 4.63 -0.42
N GLN A 38 4.37 4.61 -1.10
CA GLN A 38 5.33 5.68 -1.12
C GLN A 38 5.48 6.20 -2.55
N ASN A 39 5.32 7.51 -2.70
CA ASN A 39 5.52 8.22 -3.94
C ASN A 39 6.63 9.27 -3.72
N GLY A 40 7.78 9.05 -4.34
CA GLY A 40 9.00 9.80 -4.05
C GLY A 40 9.39 9.69 -2.58
N THR A 41 9.37 10.81 -1.86
CA THR A 41 9.71 10.86 -0.42
C THR A 41 8.50 10.73 0.50
N THR A 42 7.29 10.79 -0.04
CA THR A 42 6.07 10.87 0.76
C THR A 42 5.41 9.50 0.87
N GLU A 43 5.19 9.06 2.10
CA GLU A 43 4.43 7.84 2.41
C GLU A 43 2.97 8.19 2.73
N TYR A 44 2.07 7.40 2.17
CA TYR A 44 0.62 7.48 2.35
C TYR A 44 0.12 6.15 2.92
N PRO A 45 -0.49 6.16 4.12
CA PRO A 45 -1.16 4.97 4.63
C PRO A 45 -2.39 4.67 3.78
N VAL A 46 -2.61 3.40 3.44
CA VAL A 46 -3.79 2.97 2.68
C VAL A 46 -4.85 2.45 3.66
N MET A 47 -6.05 3.00 3.55
CA MET A 47 -7.18 2.77 4.45
C MET A 47 -8.32 2.05 3.74
N ASP A 48 -9.11 1.31 4.51
CA ASP A 48 -10.40 0.76 4.10
C ASP A 48 -11.52 1.80 4.16
N ASP A 49 -12.74 1.39 3.79
CA ASP A 49 -13.94 2.24 3.83
C ASP A 49 -14.33 2.74 5.22
N LYS A 50 -13.81 2.11 6.28
CA LYS A 50 -14.05 2.45 7.68
C LYS A 50 -12.97 3.36 8.25
N GLY A 51 -12.01 3.79 7.42
CA GLY A 51 -10.87 4.60 7.85
C GLY A 51 -9.85 3.83 8.68
N GLN A 52 -9.88 2.50 8.65
CA GLN A 52 -8.87 1.66 9.29
C GLN A 52 -7.81 1.28 8.26
N PRO A 53 -6.57 0.96 8.67
CA PRO A 53 -5.59 0.48 7.74
C PRO A 53 -6.06 -0.73 6.94
N PHE A 54 -5.92 -0.65 5.62
CA PHE A 54 -6.17 -1.79 4.76
C PHE A 54 -5.11 -2.85 5.03
N ARG A 55 -5.56 -4.09 5.28
CA ARG A 55 -4.70 -5.18 5.72
C ARG A 55 -4.87 -6.42 4.87
N PHE A 56 -3.76 -6.96 4.42
CA PHE A 56 -3.70 -8.31 3.88
C PHE A 56 -3.42 -9.30 5.01
N ARG A 57 -4.06 -10.46 4.97
CA ARG A 57 -3.82 -11.52 5.96
C ARG A 57 -2.45 -12.17 5.76
N THR A 58 -2.00 -12.31 4.52
CA THR A 58 -0.71 -12.89 4.15
C THR A 58 -0.04 -12.09 3.03
N VAL A 59 1.26 -12.33 2.82
CA VAL A 59 2.01 -11.69 1.73
C VAL A 59 1.51 -12.18 0.37
N GLU A 60 1.13 -13.45 0.24
CA GLU A 60 0.61 -14.03 -1.00
C GLU A 60 -0.68 -13.34 -1.46
N MET A 61 -1.58 -13.04 -0.51
CA MET A 61 -2.77 -12.25 -0.81
C MET A 61 -2.41 -10.84 -1.29
N ALA A 62 -1.44 -10.20 -0.62
CA ALA A 62 -0.98 -8.87 -1.03
C ALA A 62 -0.39 -8.90 -2.45
N LEU A 63 0.46 -9.89 -2.75
CA LEU A 63 1.05 -10.05 -4.07
C LEU A 63 0.00 -10.28 -5.16
N ALA A 64 -0.97 -11.16 -4.90
CA ALA A 64 -2.03 -11.47 -5.87
C ALA A 64 -2.91 -10.26 -6.18
N GLU A 65 -3.26 -9.47 -5.17
CA GLU A 65 -4.09 -8.28 -5.31
C GLU A 65 -3.32 -7.14 -5.99
N LEU A 66 -2.12 -6.82 -5.49
CA LEU A 66 -1.30 -5.71 -5.98
C LEU A 66 -0.76 -5.94 -7.39
N ALA A 67 -0.60 -7.19 -7.83
CA ALA A 67 -0.20 -7.51 -9.20
C ALA A 67 -1.20 -7.02 -10.26
N ASN A 68 -2.45 -6.73 -9.88
CA ASN A 68 -3.46 -6.20 -10.78
C ASN A 68 -3.44 -4.67 -10.88
N ILE A 69 -2.60 -3.98 -10.11
CA ILE A 69 -2.54 -2.52 -10.07
C ILE A 69 -1.36 -2.03 -10.92
N SER A 70 -1.68 -1.31 -11.99
CA SER A 70 -0.69 -0.70 -12.88
C SER A 70 0.17 0.35 -12.16
N TYR A 71 1.40 0.55 -12.63
CA TYR A 71 2.34 1.59 -12.12
C TYR A 71 2.74 1.45 -10.65
N LEU A 72 2.50 0.29 -10.03
CA LEU A 72 3.18 -0.09 -8.80
C LEU A 72 4.61 -0.55 -9.10
N SER A 73 5.50 -0.27 -8.16
CA SER A 73 6.86 -0.79 -8.16
C SER A 73 6.83 -2.33 -8.12
N ASP A 74 7.68 -2.96 -8.93
CA ASP A 74 7.91 -4.41 -8.93
C ASP A 74 8.54 -4.90 -7.61
N ARG A 75 9.11 -3.97 -6.84
CA ARG A 75 9.67 -4.22 -5.51
C ARG A 75 8.61 -3.99 -4.46
N ILE A 76 8.45 -4.94 -3.56
CA ILE A 76 7.62 -4.80 -2.36
C ILE A 76 8.52 -4.82 -1.13
N ILE A 77 8.39 -3.80 -0.29
CA ILE A 77 9.13 -3.70 0.98
C ILE A 77 8.26 -4.29 2.08
N ILE A 78 8.79 -5.25 2.83
CA ILE A 78 8.16 -5.71 4.07
C ILE A 78 8.88 -5.06 5.23
N ASP A 79 8.17 -4.22 5.96
CA ASP A 79 8.70 -3.52 7.13
C ASP A 79 8.13 -4.15 8.41
N ARG A 80 9.01 -4.40 9.37
CA ARG A 80 8.66 -4.98 10.68
C ARG A 80 8.57 -3.94 11.79
N ARG A 81 8.88 -2.68 11.49
CA ARG A 81 8.74 -1.57 12.43
C ARG A 81 7.27 -1.38 12.76
N MET A 82 7.01 -1.00 14.02
CA MET A 82 5.66 -0.75 14.48
C MET A 82 5.12 0.48 13.73
N TRP A 83 4.09 0.25 12.93
CA TRP A 83 3.46 1.30 12.13
C TRP A 83 2.26 1.87 12.87
N TRP A 84 2.33 3.18 13.15
CA TRP A 84 1.25 3.95 13.74
C TRP A 84 0.60 4.79 12.63
N PRO A 85 -0.65 4.51 12.23
CA PRO A 85 -1.45 5.46 11.45
C PRO A 85 -1.88 6.66 12.30
#